data_AF-A0A2M6WG93-F1
#
_entry.id   AF-A0A2M6WG93-F1
#
_cell.length_a   1.000
_cell.length_b   1.000
_cell.length_c   1.000
_cell.angle_alpha   90.00
_cell.angle_beta   90.00
_cell.angle_gamma   90.00
#
_symmetry.space_group_name_H-M   'P 1'
#
loop_
_entity.id
_entity.type
_entity.pdbx_description
1 polymer ?
#
loop_
_entity_poly.entity_id
_entity_poly.type
_entity_poly.pdbx_seq_one_letter_code
_entity_poly.pdbx_strand_id
1 'polypeptide(L)'
;MKLFLSYRFTGEEPAELEQTLSVLKGALEHAGHAVYCSFWDWLRFREEHYSYRQILENSFRKIESSDALLAFVKSPEKSEGMLLEIGCALAKGKPLILAIKRGIPTVFIREMAQKVIEFDTMDDLAATLAQLPTQN
;
A
#
# COMPACT_ATOMS: atom_id res chain seq x y z
N MET A 1 -1.94 -7.01 12.76
CA MET A 1 -0.61 -6.58 12.23
C MET A 1 -0.65 -5.12 11.85
N LYS A 2 0.50 -4.44 11.84
CA LYS A 2 0.71 -3.12 11.26
C LYS A 2 1.08 -3.25 9.78
N LEU A 3 0.25 -2.72 8.90
CA LEU A 3 0.44 -2.75 7.46
C LEU A 3 0.78 -1.36 6.94
N PHE A 4 1.85 -1.27 6.16
CA PHE A 4 2.09 -0.11 5.31
C PHE A 4 1.40 -0.33 3.95
N LEU A 5 0.41 0.47 3.61
CA LEU A 5 -0.30 0.43 2.34
C LEU A 5 0.41 1.35 1.33
N SER A 6 1.09 0.75 0.36
CA SER A 6 1.75 1.45 -0.74
C SER A 6 0.89 1.40 -2.00
N TYR A 7 0.82 2.52 -2.72
CA TYR A 7 -0.09 2.72 -3.84
C TYR A 7 0.52 3.72 -4.81
N ARG A 8 0.04 3.71 -6.06
CA ARG A 8 0.39 4.77 -7.02
C ARG A 8 -0.32 6.07 -6.65
N PHE A 9 0.44 7.13 -6.42
CA PHE A 9 -0.11 8.48 -6.20
C PHE A 9 -0.14 9.32 -7.48
N THR A 10 0.99 9.38 -8.21
CA THR A 10 1.12 10.23 -9.39
C THR A 10 0.15 9.81 -10.50
N GLY A 11 -0.67 10.76 -10.96
CA GLY A 11 -1.65 10.55 -12.03
C GLY A 11 -2.98 9.97 -11.59
N GLU A 12 -3.23 9.83 -10.28
CA GLU A 12 -4.55 9.53 -9.73
C GLU A 12 -5.32 10.83 -9.42
N GLU A 13 -6.65 10.76 -9.46
CA GLU A 13 -7.51 11.81 -8.94
C GLU A 13 -7.61 11.67 -7.40
N PRO A 14 -7.32 12.72 -6.61
CA PRO A 14 -7.25 12.62 -5.15
C PRO A 14 -8.51 12.09 -4.46
N ALA A 15 -9.72 12.50 -4.88
CA ALA A 15 -10.96 12.06 -4.26
C ALA A 15 -11.28 10.59 -4.55
N GLU A 16 -11.06 10.13 -5.79
CA GLU A 16 -11.18 8.71 -6.18
C GLU A 16 -10.16 7.85 -5.43
N LEU A 17 -8.94 8.36 -5.29
CA LEU A 17 -7.88 7.68 -4.54
C LEU A 17 -8.22 7.59 -3.05
N GLU A 18 -8.73 8.66 -2.44
CA GLU A 18 -9.18 8.66 -1.04
C GLU A 18 -10.28 7.63 -0.80
N GLN A 19 -11.29 7.58 -1.67
CA GLN A 19 -12.36 6.57 -1.58
C GLN A 19 -11.79 5.15 -1.66
N THR A 20 -10.92 4.91 -2.64
CA THR A 20 -10.25 3.61 -2.83
C THR A 20 -9.48 3.20 -1.58
N LEU A 21 -8.61 4.09 -1.07
CA LEU A 21 -7.78 3.81 0.11
C LEU A 21 -8.63 3.62 1.37
N SER A 22 -9.75 4.32 1.49
CA SER A 22 -10.68 4.18 2.61
C SER A 22 -11.37 2.82 2.63
N VAL A 23 -11.77 2.30 1.46
CA VAL A 23 -12.31 0.94 1.32
C VAL A 23 -11.27 -0.10 1.75
N LEU A 24 -10.04 0.01 1.26
CA LEU A 24 -8.94 -0.90 1.62
C LEU A 24 -8.65 -0.86 3.11
N LYS A 25 -8.56 0.35 3.68
CA LYS A 25 -8.35 0.56 5.11
C LYS A 25 -9.45 -0.11 5.93
N GLY A 26 -10.71 0.14 5.61
CA GLY A 26 -11.85 -0.42 6.33
C GLY A 26 -11.86 -1.95 6.31
N ALA A 27 -11.58 -2.57 5.16
CA ALA A 27 -11.49 -4.02 5.04
C ALA A 27 -10.36 -4.61 5.89
N LEU A 28 -9.18 -4.01 5.84
CA LEU A 28 -8.01 -4.46 6.63
C LEU A 28 -8.20 -4.23 8.14
N GLU A 29 -8.81 -3.11 8.54
CA GLU A 29 -9.13 -2.84 9.94
C GLU A 29 -10.21 -3.79 10.48
N HIS A 30 -11.19 -4.14 9.65
CA HIS A 30 -12.17 -5.19 9.98
C HIS A 30 -11.50 -6.54 10.24
N ALA A 31 -10.45 -6.87 9.49
CA ALA A 31 -9.62 -8.05 9.71
C ALA A 31 -8.67 -7.94 10.93
N GLY A 32 -8.68 -6.82 11.66
CA GLY A 32 -7.82 -6.62 12.84
C GLY A 32 -6.40 -6.12 12.53
N HIS A 33 -6.19 -5.54 11.35
CA HIS A 33 -4.93 -4.88 11.01
C HIS A 33 -4.97 -3.37 11.32
N ALA A 34 -3.85 -2.82 11.78
CA ALA A 34 -3.62 -1.38 11.79
C ALA A 34 -3.00 -0.98 10.46
N VAL A 35 -3.59 -0.03 9.76
CA VAL A 35 -3.12 0.37 8.42
C VAL A 35 -2.60 1.79 8.43
N TYR A 36 -1.48 2.01 7.75
CA TYR A 36 -0.92 3.33 7.50
C TYR A 36 -0.60 3.50 6.01
N CYS A 37 -0.86 4.69 5.47
CA CYS A 37 -0.34 5.12 4.18
C CYS A 37 -0.06 6.63 4.20
N SER A 38 0.84 7.10 3.33
CA SER A 38 1.25 8.50 3.27
C SER A 38 0.11 9.46 2.87
N PHE A 39 -0.95 8.96 2.22
CA PHE A 39 -2.09 9.79 1.80
C PHE A 39 -2.75 10.51 2.99
N TRP A 40 -2.92 9.81 4.11
CA TRP A 40 -3.63 10.34 5.29
C TRP A 40 -2.84 11.42 6.04
N ASP A 41 -1.53 11.54 5.79
CA ASP A 41 -0.69 12.61 6.33
C ASP A 41 -0.54 13.79 5.35
N TRP A 42 -1.24 13.78 4.20
CA TRP A 42 -1.05 14.77 3.13
C TRP A 42 -1.28 16.22 3.59
N LEU A 43 -2.32 16.46 4.39
CA LEU A 43 -2.59 17.79 4.94
C LEU A 43 -1.41 18.29 5.79
N ARG A 44 -0.91 17.43 6.68
CA ARG A 44 0.25 17.74 7.52
C ARG A 44 1.51 17.99 6.69
N PHE A 45 1.78 17.16 5.69
CA PHE A 45 2.92 17.36 4.78
C PHE A 45 2.84 18.70 4.04
N ARG A 46 1.63 19.10 3.65
CA ARG A 46 1.39 20.37 2.98
C ARG A 46 1.58 21.56 3.92
N GLU A 47 1.02 21.51 5.12
CA GLU A 47 1.11 22.57 6.13
C GLU A 47 2.54 22.76 6.64
N GLU A 48 3.28 21.66 6.82
CA GLU A 48 4.68 21.69 7.26
C GLU A 48 5.69 21.84 6.09
N HIS A 49 5.20 22.05 4.86
CA HIS A 49 6.01 22.23 3.64
C HIS A 49 7.06 21.14 3.39
N TYR A 50 6.66 19.87 3.57
CA TYR A 50 7.55 18.74 3.36
C TYR A 50 7.96 18.63 1.88
N SER A 51 9.27 18.45 1.66
CA SER A 51 9.81 17.99 0.39
C SER A 51 9.48 16.51 0.14
N TYR A 52 9.52 16.06 -1.12
CA TYR A 52 9.37 14.64 -1.46
C TYR A 52 10.34 13.74 -0.72
N ARG A 53 11.56 14.22 -0.46
CA ARG A 53 12.55 13.50 0.34
C ARG A 53 12.06 13.29 1.78
N GLN A 54 11.54 14.33 2.43
CA GLN A 54 11.02 14.22 3.80
C GLN A 54 9.77 13.33 3.88
N ILE A 55 8.91 13.37 2.86
CA ILE A 55 7.76 12.46 2.74
C ILE A 55 8.24 11.01 2.65
N LEU A 56 9.20 10.71 1.77
CA LEU A 56 9.77 9.37 1.63
C LEU A 56 10.51 8.91 2.90
N GLU A 57 11.31 9.77 3.53
CA GLU A 57 11.97 9.47 4.81
C GLU A 57 10.95 9.18 5.93
N ASN A 58 9.79 9.83 5.89
CA ASN A 58 8.67 9.50 6.78
C ASN A 58 8.05 8.13 6.43
N SER A 59 7.76 7.86 5.15
CA SER A 59 7.28 6.55 4.69
C SER A 59 8.22 5.42 5.10
N PHE A 60 9.53 5.58 4.92
CA PHE A 60 10.52 4.55 5.28
C PHE A 60 10.55 4.23 6.78
N ARG A 61 10.44 5.26 7.64
CA ARG A 61 10.31 5.05 9.09
C ARG A 61 9.03 4.29 9.44
N LYS A 62 7.93 4.58 8.74
CA LYS A 62 6.65 3.89 8.93
C LYS A 62 6.73 2.44 8.47
N ILE A 63 7.32 2.17 7.31
CA ILE A 63 7.61 0.81 6.81
C ILE A 63 8.42 0.01 7.82
N GLU A 64 9.46 0.61 8.41
CA GLU A 64 10.30 -0.05 9.42
C GLU A 64 9.50 -0.47 10.66
N SER A 65 8.56 0.36 11.10
CA SER A 65 7.67 0.08 12.23
C SER A 65 6.49 -0.85 11.90
N SER A 66 6.29 -1.17 10.62
CA SER A 66 5.23 -2.06 10.15
C SER A 66 5.69 -3.53 10.12
N ASP A 67 4.73 -4.44 10.22
CA ASP A 67 4.97 -5.88 10.14
C ASP A 67 5.10 -6.34 8.69
N ALA A 68 4.37 -5.70 7.77
CA ALA A 68 4.41 -5.99 6.34
C ALA A 68 4.08 -4.74 5.50
N LEU A 69 4.43 -4.79 4.20
CA LEU A 69 3.98 -3.84 3.20
C LEU A 69 2.92 -4.50 2.31
N LEU A 70 1.80 -3.82 2.13
CA LEU A 70 0.77 -4.17 1.15
C LEU A 70 0.87 -3.22 -0.03
N ALA A 71 1.25 -3.74 -1.20
CA ALA A 71 1.30 -2.97 -2.45
C ALA A 71 -0.02 -3.14 -3.20
N PHE A 72 -0.72 -2.04 -3.46
CA PHE A 72 -1.95 -2.01 -4.24
C PHE A 72 -1.68 -1.57 -5.69
N VAL A 73 -1.94 -2.45 -6.64
CA VAL A 73 -1.60 -2.29 -8.07
C VAL A 73 -2.84 -2.46 -8.93
N LYS A 74 -3.46 -1.34 -9.33
CA LYS A 74 -4.65 -1.35 -10.21
C LYS A 74 -4.37 -1.00 -11.68
N SER A 75 -3.13 -0.61 -12.02
CA SER A 75 -2.72 -0.19 -13.36
C SER A 75 -1.28 -0.62 -13.69
N PRO A 76 -0.88 -0.65 -14.98
CA PRO A 76 0.46 -1.02 -15.38
C PRO A 76 1.53 -0.03 -14.91
N GLU A 77 1.22 1.26 -14.82
CA GLU A 77 2.18 2.26 -14.37
C GLU A 77 2.24 2.31 -12.83
N LYS A 78 3.43 2.56 -12.29
CA LYS A 78 3.69 2.72 -10.85
C LYS A 78 4.22 4.13 -10.60
N SER A 79 4.02 4.67 -9.40
CA SER A 79 4.74 5.88 -8.99
C SER A 79 6.15 5.53 -8.53
N GLU A 80 7.10 6.46 -8.69
CA GLU A 80 8.46 6.30 -8.18
C GLU A 80 8.47 6.04 -6.67
N GLY A 81 7.66 6.81 -5.92
CA GLY A 81 7.54 6.63 -4.47
C GLY A 81 7.10 5.23 -4.08
N MET A 82 6.12 4.65 -4.77
CA MET A 82 5.66 3.28 -4.53
C MET A 82 6.78 2.25 -4.76
N LEU A 83 7.56 2.40 -5.83
CA LEU A 83 8.68 1.49 -6.10
C LEU A 83 9.80 1.60 -5.05
N LEU A 84 10.10 2.82 -4.60
CA LEU A 84 11.06 3.07 -3.52
C LEU A 84 10.60 2.48 -2.18
N GLU A 85 9.32 2.58 -1.87
CA GLU A 85 8.71 1.98 -0.68
C GLU A 85 8.78 0.44 -0.71
N ILE A 86 8.44 -0.18 -1.84
CA ILE A 86 8.59 -1.63 -2.04
C ILE A 86 10.05 -2.05 -1.87
N GLY A 87 10.98 -1.35 -2.52
CA GLY A 87 12.41 -1.63 -2.40
C GLY A 87 12.91 -1.52 -0.96
N CYS A 88 12.47 -0.48 -0.22
CA CYS A 88 12.79 -0.30 1.19
C CYS A 88 12.25 -1.43 2.07
N ALA A 89 11.01 -1.85 1.86
CA ALA A 89 10.40 -2.96 2.60
C ALA A 89 11.18 -4.27 2.38
N LEU A 90 11.50 -4.59 1.12
CA LEU A 90 12.28 -5.78 0.77
C LEU A 90 13.69 -5.74 1.37
N ALA A 91 14.38 -4.60 1.29
CA ALA A 91 15.71 -4.42 1.89
C ALA A 91 15.71 -4.59 3.42
N LYS A 92 14.59 -4.27 4.08
CA LYS A 92 14.38 -4.46 5.52
C LYS A 92 13.81 -5.84 5.88
N GLY A 93 13.68 -6.75 4.91
CA GLY A 93 13.13 -8.09 5.13
C GLY A 93 11.65 -8.10 5.52
N LYS A 94 10.90 -7.03 5.21
CA LYS A 94 9.46 -6.96 5.46
C LYS A 94 8.72 -7.80 4.42
N PRO A 95 7.77 -8.67 4.83
CA PRO A 95 6.88 -9.34 3.90
C PRO A 95 6.13 -8.34 3.01
N LEU A 96 6.13 -8.62 1.72
CA LEU A 96 5.38 -7.96 0.67
C LEU A 96 4.12 -8.77 0.36
N ILE A 97 2.96 -8.12 0.55
CA ILE A 97 1.66 -8.59 0.09
C ILE A 97 1.31 -7.77 -1.15
N LEU A 98 1.06 -8.43 -2.28
CA LEU A 98 0.67 -7.79 -3.52
C LEU A 98 -0.83 -7.94 -3.74
N ALA A 99 -1.59 -6.85 -3.66
CA ALA A 99 -2.96 -6.78 -4.15
C ALA A 99 -2.95 -6.21 -5.57
N ILE A 100 -3.27 -7.03 -6.58
CA ILE A 100 -3.13 -6.66 -7.99
C ILE A 100 -4.41 -6.92 -8.79
N LYS A 101 -4.81 -5.94 -9.60
CA LYS A 101 -5.95 -6.08 -10.51
C LYS A 101 -5.63 -7.13 -11.57
N ARG A 102 -6.57 -8.04 -11.85
CA ARG A 102 -6.41 -9.09 -12.85
C ARG A 102 -6.06 -8.50 -14.21
N GLY A 103 -5.12 -9.15 -14.90
CA GLY A 103 -4.62 -8.71 -16.21
C GLY A 103 -3.55 -7.63 -16.18
N ILE A 104 -3.20 -7.06 -15.02
CA ILE A 104 -2.10 -6.09 -14.91
C ILE A 104 -0.75 -6.81 -14.89
N PRO A 105 0.18 -6.49 -15.81
CA PRO A 105 1.50 -7.08 -15.80
C PRO A 105 2.39 -6.44 -14.71
N THR A 106 2.91 -7.28 -13.81
CA THR A 106 4.05 -6.92 -12.97
C THR A 106 4.85 -8.19 -12.66
N VAL A 107 6.01 -8.36 -13.29
CA VAL A 107 6.82 -9.57 -13.11
C VAL A 107 7.57 -9.49 -11.78
N PHE A 108 8.45 -8.49 -11.62
CA PHE A 108 9.33 -8.40 -10.46
C PHE A 108 8.59 -8.27 -9.13
N ILE A 109 7.58 -7.39 -9.02
CA ILE A 109 6.84 -7.20 -7.77
C ILE A 109 6.10 -8.49 -7.39
N ARG A 110 5.57 -9.23 -8.38
CA ARG A 110 4.87 -10.50 -8.17
C ARG A 110 5.82 -11.59 -7.67
N GLU A 111 6.98 -11.75 -8.28
CA GLU A 111 7.99 -12.74 -7.86
C GLU A 111 8.56 -12.44 -6.46
N MET A 112 8.62 -11.16 -6.08
CA MET A 112 9.11 -10.75 -4.76
C MET A 112 8.05 -10.82 -3.65
N ALA A 113 6.77 -10.95 -4.01
CA ALA A 113 5.67 -10.96 -3.06
C ALA A 113 5.52 -12.33 -2.38
N GLN A 114 5.42 -12.35 -1.06
CA GLN A 114 5.15 -13.57 -0.29
C GLN A 114 3.69 -14.01 -0.42
N LYS A 115 2.80 -13.06 -0.71
CA LYS A 115 1.39 -13.33 -0.99
C LYS A 115 0.90 -12.45 -2.13
N VAL A 116 0.21 -13.05 -3.09
CA VAL A 116 -0.44 -12.35 -4.20
C VAL A 116 -1.94 -12.53 -4.08
N ILE A 117 -2.67 -11.41 -4.09
CA ILE A 117 -4.12 -11.33 -4.09
C ILE A 117 -4.51 -10.70 -5.43
N GLU A 118 -5.07 -11.50 -6.32
CA GLU A 118 -5.63 -11.00 -7.57
C GLU A 118 -7.09 -10.63 -7.38
N PHE A 119 -7.50 -9.50 -7.93
CA PHE A 119 -8.89 -9.03 -7.82
C PHE A 119 -9.42 -8.50 -9.15
N ASP A 120 -10.71 -8.64 -9.38
CA ASP A 120 -11.40 -8.07 -10.55
C ASP A 120 -12.09 -6.74 -10.22
N THR A 121 -12.68 -6.65 -9.02
CA THR A 121 -13.39 -5.47 -8.50
C THR A 121 -12.89 -5.07 -7.12
N MET A 122 -13.21 -3.83 -6.70
CA MET A 122 -12.86 -3.37 -5.35
C MET A 122 -13.63 -4.12 -4.26
N ASP A 123 -14.86 -4.56 -4.53
CA ASP A 123 -15.67 -5.33 -3.57
C ASP A 123 -15.06 -6.72 -3.32
N ASP A 124 -14.60 -7.39 -4.38
CA ASP A 124 -13.87 -8.66 -4.31
C ASP A 124 -12.58 -8.53 -3.49
N LEU A 125 -11.80 -7.47 -3.79
CA LEU A 125 -10.60 -7.18 -3.03
C LEU A 125 -10.92 -6.92 -1.55
N ALA A 126 -11.91 -6.09 -1.26
CA ALA A 126 -12.30 -5.77 0.12
C ALA A 126 -12.75 -7.02 0.89
N ALA A 127 -13.58 -7.88 0.28
CA ALA A 127 -14.00 -9.14 0.89
C ALA A 127 -12.83 -10.09 1.18
N THR A 128 -11.83 -10.12 0.31
CA THR A 128 -10.61 -10.90 0.50
C THR A 128 -9.72 -10.33 1.60
N LEU A 129 -9.54 -9.01 1.64
CA LEU A 129 -8.73 -8.34 2.67
C LEU A 129 -9.36 -8.41 4.06
N ALA A 130 -10.70 -8.43 4.16
CA ALA A 130 -11.45 -8.62 5.40
C ALA A 130 -11.23 -10.01 6.05
N GLN A 131 -10.64 -10.95 5.31
CA GLN A 131 -10.29 -12.29 5.80
C GLN A 131 -8.77 -12.50 5.91
N LEU A 132 -7.98 -11.42 5.74
CA LEU A 132 -6.53 -11.51 5.82
C LEU A 132 -6.14 -11.90 7.27
N PRO A 133 -5.38 -13.00 7.48
CA PRO A 133 -5.06 -13.44 8.83
C PRO A 133 -4.18 -12.44 9.57
N THR A 134 -4.48 -12.22 10.85
CA THR A 134 -3.54 -11.63 11.78
C THR A 134 -2.48 -12.68 12.13
N GLN A 135 -1.19 -12.33 12.04
CA GLN A 135 -0.17 -13.16 12.68
C GLN A 135 -0.33 -13.02 14.21
N ASN A 136 -0.54 -14.16 14.88
CA ASN A 136 -0.54 -14.29 16.33
C ASN A 136 0.88 -14.25 16.89
#